data_AF-A0A542YLT2-F1
#
_entry.id   AF-A0A542YLT2-F1
#
_cell.length_a   1.000
_cell.length_b   1.000
_cell.length_c   1.000
_cell.angle_alpha   90.00
_cell.angle_beta   90.00
_cell.angle_gamma   90.00
#
_symmetry.space_group_name_H-M   'P 1'
#
loop_
_entity.id
_entity.type
_entity.pdbx_description
1 polymer ?
#
loop_
_entity_poly.entity_id
_entity_poly.type
_entity_poly.pdbx_seq_one_letter_code
_entity_poly.pdbx_strand_id
1 'polypeptide(L)'
;MRSTIRPPMGTPAPVQGATPVEAGASLSELVTESRTDVRPGRLPVLVAACSLLLTVATALHVFAAFDHTILQRGLADSGLTDPATASAVFVVLRILGVLLMAANALGILALWARPDWLFAAVLATNVVQALVWVLVPGAVWTAAQDAYGWSHTLPGMVLVGLSVALAVTLAATLVRRGPWGAPTS
;
A
#
# COMPACT_ATOMS: atom_id res chain seq x y z
N MET A 1 31.46 -47.47 55.34
CA MET A 1 31.13 -48.25 54.12
C MET A 1 29.77 -48.92 54.32
N ARG A 2 28.69 -48.37 53.75
CA ARG A 2 27.35 -48.98 53.73
C ARG A 2 26.86 -49.01 52.29
N SER A 3 26.76 -50.22 51.76
CA SER A 3 26.18 -50.58 50.47
C SER A 3 24.66 -50.40 50.52
N THR A 4 24.09 -49.67 49.56
CA THR A 4 22.64 -49.58 49.34
C THR A 4 22.31 -50.19 47.98
N ILE A 5 21.50 -51.24 48.04
CA ILE A 5 21.05 -52.08 46.94
C ILE A 5 19.91 -51.37 46.21
N ARG A 6 19.99 -51.29 44.87
CA ARG A 6 18.99 -50.69 43.98
C ARG A 6 18.01 -51.77 43.50
N PRO A 7 16.68 -51.59 43.58
CA PRO A 7 15.72 -52.53 43.00
C PRO A 7 15.58 -52.36 41.47
N PRO A 8 15.14 -53.42 40.75
CA PRO A 8 15.09 -53.45 39.29
C PRO A 8 13.94 -52.64 38.68
N MET A 9 14.18 -52.13 37.48
CA MET A 9 13.24 -51.36 36.66
C MET A 9 12.03 -52.21 36.25
N GLY A 10 10.82 -51.74 36.58
CA GLY A 10 9.58 -52.25 36.05
C GLY A 10 9.39 -51.84 34.58
N THR A 11 8.99 -52.79 33.75
CA THR A 11 8.63 -52.60 32.35
C THR A 11 7.30 -51.82 32.26
N PRO A 12 7.18 -50.75 31.45
CA PRO A 12 5.90 -50.10 31.25
C PRO A 12 4.97 -50.98 30.40
N ALA A 13 3.70 -51.03 30.81
CA ALA A 13 2.63 -51.75 30.12
C ALA A 13 2.32 -51.14 28.73
N PRO A 14 1.87 -51.94 27.75
CA PRO A 14 1.44 -51.43 26.46
C PRO A 14 0.13 -50.63 26.59
N VAL A 15 0.15 -49.37 26.14
CA VAL A 15 -1.04 -48.52 26.02
C VAL A 15 -1.94 -49.12 24.93
N GLN A 16 -3.14 -49.54 25.33
CA GLN A 16 -4.20 -50.01 24.45
C GLN A 16 -4.78 -48.85 23.61
N GLY A 17 -4.77 -49.03 22.29
CA GLY A 17 -5.88 -48.70 21.40
C GLY A 17 -6.30 -47.25 21.25
N ALA A 18 -5.55 -46.45 20.49
CA ALA A 18 -6.15 -45.38 19.69
C ALA A 18 -6.53 -45.97 18.33
N THR A 19 -7.82 -46.08 18.03
CA THR A 19 -8.28 -46.56 16.72
C THR A 19 -8.05 -45.48 15.65
N PRO A 20 -7.65 -45.84 14.42
CA PRO A 20 -7.28 -44.88 13.37
C PRO A 20 -8.43 -44.00 12.84
N VAL A 21 -9.66 -44.18 13.34
CA VAL A 21 -10.85 -43.42 12.92
C VAL A 21 -10.95 -42.07 13.65
N GLU A 22 -10.48 -41.96 14.90
CA GLU A 22 -10.58 -40.71 15.68
C GLU A 22 -9.55 -39.64 15.26
N ALA A 23 -8.41 -40.04 14.68
CA ALA A 23 -7.39 -39.12 14.19
C ALA A 23 -7.82 -38.35 12.93
N GLY A 24 -8.70 -38.93 12.11
CA GLY A 24 -9.22 -38.29 10.89
C GLY A 24 -10.28 -37.22 11.17
N ALA A 25 -11.14 -37.46 12.15
CA ALA A 25 -12.18 -36.49 12.55
C ALA A 25 -11.57 -35.23 13.17
N SER A 26 -10.56 -35.40 14.03
CA SER A 26 -9.87 -34.31 14.69
C SER A 26 -9.03 -33.45 13.74
N LEU A 27 -8.39 -34.04 12.72
CA LEU A 27 -7.71 -33.27 11.66
C LEU A 27 -8.69 -32.48 10.77
N SER A 28 -9.87 -33.04 10.51
CA SER A 28 -10.91 -32.35 9.75
C SER A 28 -11.48 -31.16 10.54
N GLU A 29 -11.68 -31.32 11.85
CA GLU A 29 -12.09 -30.24 12.75
C GLU A 29 -10.97 -29.20 12.93
N LEU A 30 -9.71 -29.60 13.10
CA LEU A 30 -8.55 -28.69 13.20
C LEU A 30 -8.31 -27.89 11.91
N VAL A 31 -8.50 -28.51 10.74
CA VAL A 31 -8.40 -27.83 9.44
C VAL A 31 -9.60 -26.91 9.18
N THR A 32 -10.76 -27.19 9.79
CA THR A 32 -11.97 -26.35 9.67
C THR A 32 -11.97 -25.19 10.67
N GLU A 33 -11.42 -25.36 11.88
CA GLU A 33 -11.31 -24.31 12.92
C GLU A 33 -10.20 -23.29 12.66
N SER A 34 -9.17 -23.63 11.88
CA SER A 34 -8.06 -22.70 11.59
C SER A 34 -8.42 -21.59 10.59
N ARG A 35 -9.63 -21.60 10.02
CA ARG A 35 -10.15 -20.47 9.23
C ARG A 35 -10.88 -19.50 10.14
N THR A 36 -10.13 -18.89 11.08
CA THR A 36 -10.61 -17.64 11.68
C THR A 36 -10.75 -16.62 10.55
N ASP A 37 -11.99 -16.27 10.25
CA ASP A 37 -12.34 -15.23 9.29
C ASP A 37 -11.91 -13.88 9.91
N VAL A 38 -10.60 -13.61 9.90
CA VAL A 38 -10.01 -12.37 10.43
C VAL A 38 -10.40 -11.28 9.47
N ARG A 39 -11.60 -10.72 9.66
CA ARG A 39 -12.01 -9.51 8.95
C ARG A 39 -10.91 -8.46 9.19
N PRO A 40 -10.30 -7.93 8.13
CA PRO A 40 -9.29 -6.90 8.28
C PRO A 40 -9.90 -5.71 9.04
N GLY A 41 -9.12 -5.12 9.94
CA GLY A 41 -9.54 -3.92 10.65
C GLY A 41 -9.90 -2.80 9.67
N ARG A 42 -10.66 -1.80 10.13
CA ARG A 42 -11.14 -0.70 9.27
C ARG A 42 -10.02 0.03 8.51
N LEU A 43 -8.84 0.17 9.12
CA LEU A 43 -7.70 0.87 8.52
C LEU A 43 -7.07 0.10 7.34
N PRO A 44 -6.72 -1.20 7.44
CA PRO A 44 -6.27 -1.98 6.28
C PRO A 44 -7.23 -1.98 5.09
N VAL A 45 -8.55 -2.05 5.34
CA VAL A 45 -9.57 -1.97 4.28
C VAL A 45 -9.56 -0.59 3.62
N LEU A 46 -9.51 0.48 4.42
CA LEU A 46 -9.41 1.85 3.91
C LEU A 46 -8.14 2.03 3.07
N VAL A 47 -6.98 1.59 3.57
CA VAL A 47 -5.70 1.65 2.85
C VAL A 47 -5.80 0.92 1.53
N ALA A 48 -6.27 -0.32 1.51
CA ALA A 48 -6.37 -1.10 0.28
C ALA A 48 -7.33 -0.49 -0.74
N ALA A 49 -8.49 0.01 -0.29
CA ALA A 49 -9.46 0.67 -1.15
C ALA A 49 -8.92 1.98 -1.74
N CYS A 50 -8.32 2.84 -0.90
CA CYS A 50 -7.68 4.07 -1.37
C CYS A 50 -6.50 3.78 -2.29
N SER A 51 -5.68 2.78 -1.98
CA SER A 51 -4.57 2.33 -2.82
C SER A 51 -5.03 1.87 -4.19
N LEU A 52 -6.11 1.08 -4.27
CA LEU A 52 -6.68 0.67 -5.54
C LEU A 52 -7.17 1.88 -6.36
N LEU A 53 -7.93 2.78 -5.73
CA LEU A 53 -8.40 4.00 -6.38
C LEU A 53 -7.25 4.88 -6.87
N LEU A 54 -6.21 5.04 -6.04
CA LEU A 54 -5.02 5.81 -6.37
C LEU A 54 -4.22 5.15 -7.48
N THR A 55 -4.10 3.83 -7.53
CA THR A 55 -3.46 3.13 -8.65
C THR A 55 -4.19 3.42 -9.96
N VAL A 56 -5.53 3.26 -9.98
CA VAL A 56 -6.34 3.53 -11.18
C VAL A 56 -6.27 5.00 -11.59
N ALA A 57 -6.39 5.92 -10.63
CA ALA A 57 -6.29 7.36 -10.88
C ALA A 57 -4.89 7.75 -11.37
N THR A 58 -3.84 7.14 -10.82
CA THR A 58 -2.46 7.38 -11.26
C THR A 58 -2.27 6.86 -12.67
N ALA A 59 -2.78 5.67 -13.00
CA ALA A 59 -2.73 5.13 -14.36
C ALA A 59 -3.45 6.05 -15.35
N LEU A 60 -4.67 6.49 -15.03
CA LEU A 60 -5.40 7.45 -15.86
C LEU A 60 -4.65 8.76 -16.03
N HIS A 61 -4.11 9.33 -14.94
CA HIS A 61 -3.37 10.58 -15.02
C HIS A 61 -2.11 10.43 -15.89
N VAL A 62 -1.33 9.39 -15.63
CA VAL A 62 -0.01 9.15 -16.24
C VAL A 62 -0.14 8.75 -17.72
N PHE A 63 -1.15 7.95 -18.09
CA PHE A 63 -1.30 7.43 -19.46
C PHE A 63 -2.35 8.14 -20.32
N ALA A 64 -3.41 8.70 -19.73
CA ALA A 64 -4.50 9.31 -20.49
C ALA A 64 -4.52 10.84 -20.39
N ALA A 65 -4.19 11.41 -19.22
CA ALA A 65 -4.31 12.86 -19.01
C ALA A 65 -3.00 13.63 -19.27
N PHE A 66 -1.85 13.01 -19.01
CA PHE A 66 -0.55 13.66 -19.05
C PHE A 66 0.09 13.57 -20.45
N ASP A 67 0.04 14.68 -21.18
CA ASP A 67 0.54 14.79 -22.55
C ASP A 67 1.82 15.65 -22.64
N HIS A 68 2.75 15.25 -23.50
CA HIS A 68 4.02 15.96 -23.70
C HIS A 68 3.80 17.38 -24.23
N THR A 69 2.81 17.58 -25.10
CA THR A 69 2.47 18.88 -25.69
C THR A 69 2.00 19.87 -24.64
N ILE A 70 1.22 19.41 -23.65
CA ILE A 70 0.76 20.25 -22.52
C ILE A 70 1.95 20.68 -21.67
N LEU A 71 2.81 19.71 -21.32
CA LEU A 71 4.00 19.98 -20.53
C LEU A 71 4.93 20.97 -21.25
N GLN A 72 5.17 20.77 -22.54
CA GLN A 72 6.01 21.65 -23.33
C GLN A 72 5.45 23.08 -23.38
N ARG A 73 4.14 23.23 -23.58
CA ARG A 73 3.48 24.56 -23.55
C ARG A 73 3.60 25.21 -22.18
N GLY A 74 3.25 24.50 -21.10
CA GLY A 74 3.32 25.05 -19.75
C GLY A 74 4.75 25.38 -19.29
N LEU A 75 5.75 24.62 -19.72
CA LEU A 75 7.16 24.94 -19.49
C LEU A 75 7.60 26.17 -20.28
N ALA A 76 7.20 26.28 -21.56
CA ALA A 76 7.47 27.47 -22.36
C ALA A 76 6.86 28.73 -21.75
N ASP A 77 5.62 28.65 -21.25
CA ASP A 77 4.93 29.74 -20.54
C ASP A 77 5.64 30.11 -19.22
N SER A 78 6.39 29.17 -18.64
CA SER A 78 7.22 29.37 -17.45
C SER A 78 8.65 29.86 -17.80
N GLY A 79 8.93 30.17 -19.06
CA GLY A 79 10.25 30.62 -19.54
C GLY A 79 11.25 29.50 -19.86
N LEU A 80 10.85 28.24 -19.75
CA LEU A 80 11.66 27.07 -20.10
C LEU A 80 11.32 26.60 -21.52
N THR A 81 11.93 27.24 -22.50
CA THR A 81 11.61 27.02 -23.93
C THR A 81 12.44 25.92 -24.60
N ASP A 82 13.43 25.34 -23.91
CA ASP A 82 14.27 24.28 -24.48
C ASP A 82 13.46 22.97 -24.66
N PRO A 83 13.27 22.48 -25.89
CA PRO A 83 12.53 21.25 -26.17
C PRO A 83 13.19 20.00 -25.57
N ALA A 84 14.53 19.99 -25.43
CA ALA A 84 15.25 18.88 -24.83
C ALA A 84 14.93 18.78 -23.33
N THR A 85 14.89 19.92 -22.64
CA THR A 85 14.45 20.02 -21.24
C THR A 85 13.02 19.50 -21.07
N ALA A 86 12.07 19.92 -21.90
CA ALA A 86 10.68 19.44 -21.81
C ALA A 86 10.56 17.91 -21.97
N SER A 87 11.33 17.34 -22.91
CA SER A 87 11.36 15.90 -23.14
C SER A 87 11.98 15.13 -21.98
N ALA A 88 13.07 15.64 -21.40
CA ALA A 88 13.70 15.05 -20.21
C ALA A 88 12.75 15.08 -19.00
N VAL A 89 12.10 16.23 -18.74
CA VAL A 89 11.12 16.38 -17.66
C VAL A 89 9.94 15.43 -17.87
N PHE A 90 9.43 15.30 -19.10
CA PHE A 90 8.35 14.36 -19.42
C PHE A 90 8.72 12.93 -19.05
N VAL A 91 9.90 12.46 -19.45
CA VAL A 91 10.38 11.10 -19.15
C VAL A 91 10.53 10.89 -17.64
N VAL A 92 11.11 11.85 -16.92
CA VAL A 92 11.26 11.77 -15.45
C VAL A 92 9.89 11.69 -14.76
N LEU A 93 8.95 12.54 -15.15
CA LEU A 93 7.58 12.52 -14.60
C LEU A 93 6.84 11.22 -14.95
N ARG A 94 7.09 10.65 -16.13
CA ARG A 94 6.53 9.35 -16.54
C ARG A 94 7.06 8.21 -15.67
N ILE A 95 8.38 8.16 -15.47
CA ILE A 95 9.03 7.16 -14.61
C ILE A 95 8.51 7.29 -13.18
N LEU A 96 8.49 8.51 -12.65
CA LEU A 96 7.97 8.78 -11.31
C LEU A 96 6.50 8.35 -11.18
N GLY A 97 5.67 8.66 -12.18
CA GLY A 97 4.27 8.25 -12.22
C GLY A 97 4.08 6.73 -12.19
N VAL A 98 4.90 5.99 -12.93
CA VAL A 98 4.88 4.51 -12.92
C VAL A 98 5.33 3.95 -11.57
N LEU A 99 6.36 4.53 -10.95
CA LEU A 99 6.82 4.13 -9.62
C LEU A 99 5.74 4.36 -8.56
N LEU A 100 5.10 5.54 -8.57
CA LEU A 100 3.99 5.85 -7.67
C LEU A 100 2.78 4.94 -7.90
N MET A 101 2.46 4.60 -9.15
CA MET A 101 1.40 3.65 -9.48
C MET A 101 1.68 2.27 -8.88
N ALA A 102 2.91 1.76 -9.03
CA ALA A 102 3.32 0.48 -8.46
C ALA A 102 3.31 0.51 -6.92
N ALA A 103 3.77 1.60 -6.32
CA ALA A 103 3.76 1.78 -4.87
C ALA A 103 2.33 1.87 -4.30
N ASN A 104 1.41 2.53 -5.01
CA ASN A 104 -0.01 2.51 -4.67
C ASN A 104 -0.57 1.09 -4.75
N ALA A 105 -0.19 0.31 -5.77
CA ALA A 105 -0.65 -1.07 -5.92
C ALA A 105 -0.15 -1.97 -4.77
N LEU A 106 1.07 -1.73 -4.26
CA LEU A 106 1.58 -2.43 -3.07
C LEU A 106 0.68 -2.21 -1.86
N GLY A 107 0.04 -1.05 -1.70
CA GLY A 107 -0.85 -0.79 -0.56
C GLY A 107 -2.11 -1.68 -0.54
N ILE A 108 -2.49 -2.28 -1.67
CA ILE A 108 -3.55 -3.32 -1.71
C ILE A 108 -3.15 -4.53 -0.86
N LEU A 109 -1.84 -4.78 -0.71
CA LEU A 109 -1.31 -5.87 0.10
C LEU A 109 -1.70 -5.79 1.58
N ALA A 110 -2.15 -4.62 2.05
CA ALA A 110 -2.62 -4.40 3.41
C ALA A 110 -3.77 -5.34 3.83
N LEU A 111 -4.52 -5.90 2.87
CA LEU A 111 -5.55 -6.89 3.14
C LEU A 111 -5.00 -8.23 3.64
N TRP A 112 -3.78 -8.59 3.23
CA TRP A 112 -3.16 -9.88 3.57
C TRP A 112 -2.04 -9.75 4.59
N ALA A 113 -1.17 -8.75 4.44
CA ALA A 113 0.00 -8.57 5.28
C ALA A 113 0.12 -7.10 5.73
N ARG A 114 0.56 -6.91 6.98
CA ARG A 114 0.67 -5.58 7.61
C ARG A 114 2.06 -5.35 8.23
N PRO A 115 3.16 -5.51 7.46
CA PRO A 115 4.47 -5.17 7.99
C PRO A 115 4.63 -3.65 8.07
N ASP A 116 5.46 -3.17 9.01
CA ASP A 116 5.67 -1.73 9.21
C ASP A 116 6.29 -1.03 7.99
N TRP A 117 7.11 -1.75 7.21
CA TRP A 117 7.66 -1.22 5.97
C TRP A 117 6.57 -0.92 4.94
N LEU A 118 5.48 -1.71 4.89
CA LEU A 118 4.37 -1.46 3.98
C LEU A 118 3.60 -0.20 4.40
N PHE A 119 3.41 -0.01 5.71
CA PHE A 119 2.82 1.22 6.24
C PHE A 119 3.65 2.45 5.85
N ALA A 120 4.97 2.37 6.05
CA ALA A 120 5.89 3.44 5.70
C ALA A 120 5.90 3.71 4.18
N ALA A 121 5.89 2.67 3.35
CA ALA A 121 5.85 2.80 1.90
C ALA A 121 4.56 3.50 1.43
N VAL A 122 3.39 3.10 1.93
CA VAL A 122 2.11 3.73 1.58
C VAL A 122 2.11 5.20 2.02
N LEU A 123 2.54 5.50 3.26
CA LEU A 123 2.62 6.87 3.76
C LEU A 123 3.55 7.73 2.90
N ALA A 124 4.78 7.26 2.66
CA ALA A 124 5.78 7.99 1.87
C ALA A 124 5.28 8.25 0.44
N THR A 125 4.67 7.24 -0.19
CA THR A 125 4.09 7.36 -1.55
C THR A 125 3.04 8.45 -1.60
N ASN A 126 2.12 8.48 -0.65
CA ASN A 126 1.03 9.46 -0.61
C ASN A 126 1.53 10.88 -0.29
N VAL A 127 2.57 11.00 0.55
CA VAL A 127 3.26 12.29 0.79
C VAL A 127 3.94 12.79 -0.48
N VAL A 128 4.71 11.94 -1.17
CA VAL A 128 5.36 12.30 -2.44
C VAL A 128 4.31 12.70 -3.47
N GLN A 129 3.22 11.95 -3.60
CA GLN A 129 2.14 12.25 -4.53
C GLN A 129 1.45 13.59 -4.24
N ALA A 130 1.26 13.93 -2.96
CA ALA A 130 0.76 15.25 -2.56
C ALA A 130 1.76 16.39 -2.89
N LEU A 131 3.06 16.14 -2.72
CA LEU A 131 4.11 17.13 -3.02
C LEU A 131 4.29 17.36 -4.52
N VAL A 132 4.11 16.34 -5.36
CA VAL A 132 4.21 16.49 -6.83
C VAL A 132 3.25 17.55 -7.36
N TRP A 133 2.06 17.66 -6.78
CA TRP A 133 1.10 18.72 -7.16
C TRP A 133 1.65 20.13 -6.93
N VAL A 134 2.40 20.34 -5.85
CA VAL A 134 3.02 21.62 -5.49
C VAL A 134 4.24 21.91 -6.36
N LEU A 135 4.96 20.87 -6.79
CA LEU A 135 6.17 21.00 -7.60
C LEU A 135 5.88 21.31 -9.08
N VAL A 136 4.71 20.92 -9.60
CA VAL A 136 4.29 21.25 -10.95
C VAL A 136 3.89 22.74 -11.01
N PRO A 137 4.51 23.56 -11.87
CA PRO A 137 4.19 24.98 -11.95
C PRO A 137 2.70 25.21 -12.22
N GLY A 138 2.10 26.18 -11.53
CA GLY A 138 0.69 26.55 -11.73
C GLY A 138 0.33 26.82 -13.20
N ALA A 139 1.28 27.36 -13.98
CA ALA A 139 1.12 27.58 -15.41
C ALA A 139 0.82 26.29 -16.20
N VAL A 140 1.37 25.14 -15.81
CA VAL A 140 1.08 23.85 -16.45
C VAL A 140 -0.37 23.44 -16.17
N TRP A 141 -0.89 23.71 -14.97
CA TRP A 141 -2.29 23.45 -14.64
C TRP A 141 -3.24 24.36 -15.42
N THR A 142 -2.94 25.65 -15.50
CA THR A 142 -3.72 26.61 -16.31
C THR A 142 -3.72 26.21 -17.78
N ALA A 143 -2.55 25.91 -18.35
CA ALA A 143 -2.44 25.47 -19.75
C ALA A 143 -3.23 24.17 -20.02
N ALA A 144 -3.24 23.23 -19.08
CA ALA A 144 -4.04 22.01 -19.18
C ALA A 144 -5.55 22.30 -19.14
N GLN A 145 -5.99 23.21 -18.26
CA GLN A 145 -7.39 23.63 -18.16
C GLN A 145 -7.85 24.38 -19.41
N ASP A 146 -7.02 25.27 -19.96
CA ASP A 146 -7.35 26.02 -21.16
C ASP A 146 -7.43 25.13 -22.39
N ALA A 147 -6.57 24.11 -22.49
CA ALA A 147 -6.52 23.22 -23.65
C ALA A 147 -7.59 22.11 -23.63
N TYR A 148 -7.94 21.57 -22.45
CA TYR A 148 -8.77 20.37 -22.34
C TYR A 148 -9.96 20.49 -21.37
N GLY A 149 -10.10 21.64 -20.71
CA GLY A 149 -11.17 21.90 -19.75
C GLY A 149 -11.02 21.14 -18.43
N TRP A 150 -11.95 21.41 -17.51
CA TRP A 150 -11.96 20.86 -16.14
C TRP A 150 -12.07 19.34 -16.07
N SER A 151 -12.70 18.70 -17.06
CA SER A 151 -12.83 17.25 -17.14
C SER A 151 -11.46 16.55 -17.21
N HIS A 152 -10.46 17.19 -17.83
CA HIS A 152 -9.12 16.62 -17.97
C HIS A 152 -8.27 16.76 -16.70
N THR A 153 -8.54 17.80 -15.89
CA THR A 153 -7.82 18.05 -14.63
C THR A 153 -8.45 17.36 -13.42
N LEU A 154 -9.73 16.98 -13.52
CA LEU A 154 -10.48 16.30 -12.46
C LEU A 154 -9.79 15.03 -11.93
N PRO A 155 -9.30 14.10 -12.78
CA PRO A 155 -8.57 12.92 -12.32
C PRO A 155 -7.36 13.27 -11.45
N GLY A 156 -6.62 14.33 -11.81
CA GLY A 156 -5.47 14.82 -11.04
C GLY A 156 -5.86 15.40 -9.69
N MET A 157 -6.92 16.21 -9.64
CA MET A 157 -7.40 16.81 -8.39
C MET A 157 -7.92 15.75 -7.40
N VAL A 158 -8.69 14.78 -7.90
CA VAL A 158 -9.19 13.66 -7.09
C VAL A 158 -8.02 12.85 -6.52
N LEU A 159 -7.02 12.56 -7.35
CA LEU A 159 -5.80 11.85 -6.95
C LEU A 159 -5.08 12.57 -5.82
N VAL A 160 -4.85 13.88 -5.96
CA VAL A 160 -4.18 14.67 -4.91
C VAL A 160 -5.00 14.72 -3.63
N GLY A 161 -6.31 14.93 -3.73
CA GLY A 161 -7.21 14.96 -2.57
C GLY A 161 -7.20 13.64 -1.80
N LEU A 162 -7.29 12.50 -2.50
CA LEU A 162 -7.19 11.17 -1.91
C LEU A 162 -5.83 10.92 -1.27
N SER A 163 -4.74 11.31 -1.93
CA SER A 163 -3.39 11.14 -1.40
C SER A 163 -3.18 11.95 -0.12
N VAL A 164 -3.63 13.19 -0.08
CA VAL A 164 -3.56 14.04 1.12
C VAL A 164 -4.39 13.44 2.24
N ALA A 165 -5.64 13.04 1.98
CA ALA A 165 -6.52 12.46 2.97
C ALA A 165 -5.94 11.17 3.57
N LEU A 166 -5.40 10.28 2.73
CA LEU A 166 -4.78 9.03 3.18
C LEU A 166 -3.49 9.29 3.95
N ALA A 167 -2.62 10.19 3.47
CA ALA A 167 -1.39 10.58 4.17
C ALA A 167 -1.67 11.14 5.56
N VAL A 168 -2.64 12.06 5.67
CA VAL A 168 -3.04 12.64 6.97
C VAL A 168 -3.59 11.55 7.91
N THR A 169 -4.42 10.65 7.39
CA THR A 169 -5.00 9.54 8.19
C THR A 169 -3.91 8.60 8.72
N LEU A 170 -2.95 8.23 7.87
CA LEU A 170 -1.82 7.39 8.25
C LEU A 170 -0.87 8.11 9.21
N ALA A 171 -0.54 9.38 8.98
CA ALA A 171 0.28 10.17 9.88
C ALA A 171 -0.37 10.30 11.27
N ALA A 172 -1.67 10.60 11.32
CA ALA A 172 -2.42 10.69 12.57
C ALA A 172 -2.47 9.34 13.31
N THR A 173 -2.58 8.23 12.57
CA THR A 173 -2.55 6.88 13.15
C THR A 173 -1.17 6.58 13.72
N LEU A 174 -0.09 6.86 12.96
CA LEU A 174 1.28 6.66 13.38
C LEU A 174 1.61 7.38 14.68
N VAL A 175 1.22 8.66 14.78
CA VAL A 175 1.46 9.48 15.97
C VAL A 175 0.66 9.01 17.18
N ARG A 176 -0.58 8.54 16.99
CA ARG A 176 -1.47 8.18 18.11
C ARG A 176 -1.36 6.73 18.57
N ARG A 177 -1.04 5.81 17.67
CA ARG A 177 -1.17 4.36 17.85
C ARG A 177 -0.09 3.57 17.12
N GLY A 178 1.00 4.20 16.67
CA GLY A 178 2.02 3.51 15.87
C GLY A 178 1.52 2.96 14.52
N PRO A 179 2.37 2.20 13.80
CA PRO A 179 2.01 1.57 12.54
C PRO A 179 0.80 0.64 12.72
N TRP A 180 -0.14 0.70 11.77
CA TRP A 180 -1.35 -0.12 11.73
C TRP A 180 -2.30 -0.02 12.94
N GLY A 181 -2.01 0.86 13.91
CA GLY A 181 -2.77 1.00 15.14
C GLY A 181 -2.41 0.01 16.25
N ALA A 182 -1.18 -0.51 16.25
CA ALA A 182 -0.68 -1.38 17.32
C ALA A 182 -0.68 -0.65 18.69
N PRO A 183 -1.12 -1.28 19.79
CA PRO A 183 -1.02 -0.66 21.10
C PRO A 183 0.45 -0.37 21.41
N THR A 184 0.79 0.89 21.65
CA THR A 184 2.10 1.27 22.18
C THR A 184 2.22 0.70 23.59
N SER A 185 3.11 -0.27 23.78
CA SER A 185 3.47 -0.86 25.08
C SER A 185 4.16 0.14 25.98
#